data_AF-A0A2E1VP27-F1
#
_entry.id   AF-A0A2E1VP27-F1
#
_cell.length_a   1.000
_cell.length_b   1.000
_cell.length_c   1.000
_cell.angle_alpha   90.00
_cell.angle_beta   90.00
_cell.angle_gamma   90.00
#
_symmetry.space_group_name_H-M   'P 1'
#
loop_
_entity.id
_entity.type
_entity.pdbx_description
1 polymer ?
#
loop_
_entity_poly.entity_id
_entity_poly.type
_entity_poly.pdbx_seq_one_letter_code
_entity_poly.pdbx_strand_id
1 'polypeptide(L)'
;MRECFEALGGVLASDLPIRLQTDKKRTYPTECKRANFHRVLYHRTTDSRKRRDYRNLLFPINHTLAMMRDGMSCLVRRSWGAAKKIKGLQRHAWLWTAYRNYVRGVTVRTRTTPAQSAGVCDQRWKLKEVLRWRWPLQMSQP
;
A
#
# COMPACT_ATOMS: atom_id res chain seq x y z
N MET A 1 0.13 -14.93 1.49
CA MET A 1 -1.12 -14.58 0.77
C MET A 1 -2.32 -15.04 1.57
N ARG A 2 -2.38 -16.32 1.99
CA ARG A 2 -3.33 -16.82 2.99
C ARG A 2 -3.46 -15.91 4.23
N GLU A 3 -2.33 -15.62 4.87
CA GLU A 3 -2.25 -14.75 6.05
C GLU A 3 -2.93 -13.38 5.82
N CYS A 4 -2.87 -12.84 4.60
CA CYS A 4 -3.55 -11.59 4.27
C CYS A 4 -5.07 -11.75 4.30
N PHE A 5 -5.60 -12.86 3.81
CA PHE A 5 -7.04 -13.15 3.88
C PHE A 5 -7.50 -13.44 5.30
N GLU A 6 -6.69 -14.14 6.10
CA GLU A 6 -6.98 -14.38 7.51
C GLU A 6 -7.01 -13.06 8.30
N ALA A 7 -6.01 -12.20 8.09
CA ALA A 7 -5.98 -10.87 8.70
C ALA A 7 -7.17 -10.00 8.27
N LEU A 8 -7.53 -10.02 6.98
CA LEU A 8 -8.71 -9.31 6.49
C LEU A 8 -10.01 -9.87 7.12
N GLY A 9 -10.09 -11.19 7.31
CA GLY A 9 -11.22 -11.83 7.97
C GLY A 9 -11.43 -11.36 9.41
N GLY A 10 -10.34 -11.05 10.13
CA GLY A 10 -10.41 -10.53 11.50
C GLY A 10 -10.81 -9.05 11.61
N VAL A 11 -10.65 -8.26 10.54
CA VAL A 11 -10.93 -6.81 10.56
C VAL A 11 -12.30 -6.47 9.94
N LEU A 12 -12.80 -7.30 9.03
CA LEU A 12 -14.06 -7.05 8.33
C LEU A 12 -15.25 -7.58 9.15
N ALA A 13 -16.22 -6.70 9.46
CA ALA A 13 -17.48 -7.04 10.15
C ALA A 13 -18.10 -8.30 9.56
N SER A 14 -18.55 -9.27 10.37
CA SER A 14 -18.86 -10.69 10.03
C SER A 14 -20.12 -10.93 9.18
N ASP A 15 -20.96 -9.92 9.04
CA ASP A 15 -22.27 -9.92 8.38
C ASP A 15 -22.27 -9.26 6.99
N LEU A 16 -21.32 -8.37 6.71
CA LEU A 16 -21.28 -7.63 5.44
C LEU A 16 -20.80 -8.43 4.21
N PRO A 17 -21.40 -8.19 3.04
CA PRO A 17 -20.94 -8.77 1.79
C PRO A 17 -19.58 -8.20 1.34
N ILE A 18 -18.61 -9.03 0.96
CA ILE A 18 -17.29 -8.56 0.52
C ILE A 18 -17.12 -8.69 -1.00
N ARG A 19 -16.66 -7.59 -1.62
CA ARG A 19 -16.20 -7.56 -3.00
C ARG A 19 -14.68 -7.75 -3.03
N LEU A 20 -14.23 -8.88 -3.57
CA LEU A 20 -12.81 -9.15 -3.74
C LEU A 20 -12.35 -8.74 -5.14
N GLN A 21 -11.28 -7.95 -5.22
CA GLN A 21 -10.65 -7.55 -6.48
C GLN A 21 -9.20 -8.01 -6.51
N THR A 22 -8.80 -8.78 -7.52
CA THR A 22 -7.43 -9.29 -7.66
C THR A 22 -6.94 -9.17 -9.10
N ASP A 23 -5.67 -9.51 -9.35
CA ASP A 23 -5.24 -9.89 -10.69
C ASP A 23 -5.78 -11.29 -11.08
N LYS A 24 -5.29 -11.86 -12.19
CA LYS A 24 -5.67 -13.19 -12.68
C LYS A 24 -4.82 -14.35 -12.10
N LYS A 25 -4.11 -14.15 -11.00
CA LYS A 25 -3.28 -15.21 -10.42
C LYS A 25 -4.16 -16.35 -9.91
N ARG A 26 -3.90 -17.56 -10.44
CA ARG A 26 -4.71 -18.77 -10.19
C ARG A 26 -4.77 -19.20 -8.73
N THR A 27 -3.85 -18.73 -7.88
CA THR A 27 -3.79 -19.11 -6.47
C THR A 27 -4.84 -18.42 -5.61
N TYR A 28 -5.42 -17.29 -6.03
CA TYR A 28 -6.36 -16.52 -5.19
C TYR A 28 -7.57 -17.33 -4.72
N PRO A 29 -8.32 -18.04 -5.58
CA PRO A 29 -9.47 -18.83 -5.13
C PRO A 29 -9.11 -19.90 -4.08
N THR A 30 -7.99 -20.60 -4.29
CA THR A 30 -7.51 -21.64 -3.37
C THR A 30 -7.15 -21.06 -2.01
N GLU A 31 -6.43 -19.93 -1.98
CA GLU A 31 -6.02 -19.30 -0.72
C GLU A 31 -7.20 -18.62 0.00
N CYS A 32 -8.19 -18.08 -0.72
CA CYS A 32 -9.44 -17.60 -0.09
C CYS A 32 -10.20 -18.74 0.61
N LYS A 33 -10.32 -19.91 -0.05
CA LYS A 33 -10.97 -21.08 0.53
C LYS A 33 -10.22 -21.57 1.77
N ARG A 34 -8.89 -21.64 1.70
CA ARG A 34 -8.03 -22.05 2.84
C ARG A 34 -8.11 -21.10 4.02
N ALA A 35 -8.28 -19.81 3.77
CA ALA A 35 -8.44 -18.78 4.81
C ALA A 35 -9.87 -18.70 5.37
N ASN A 36 -10.77 -19.65 5.04
CA ASN A 36 -12.18 -19.62 5.43
C ASN A 36 -12.88 -18.31 5.04
N PHE A 37 -12.44 -17.68 3.95
CA PHE A 37 -12.90 -16.35 3.53
C PHE A 37 -14.17 -16.49 2.67
N HIS A 38 -15.21 -17.10 3.25
CA HIS A 38 -16.47 -17.51 2.58
C HIS A 38 -17.40 -16.36 2.18
N ARG A 39 -16.99 -15.13 2.45
CA ARG A 39 -17.82 -13.92 2.42
C ARG A 39 -17.65 -13.13 1.12
N VAL A 40 -16.86 -13.67 0.19
CA VAL A 40 -16.65 -13.10 -1.14
C VAL A 40 -17.87 -13.40 -2.00
N LEU A 41 -18.80 -12.45 -2.05
CA LEU A 41 -19.96 -12.54 -2.95
C LEU A 41 -19.60 -12.23 -4.39
N TYR A 42 -18.53 -11.45 -4.61
CA TYR A 42 -18.10 -11.09 -5.96
C TYR A 42 -16.58 -11.01 -6.06
N HIS A 43 -15.98 -11.95 -6.79
CA HIS A 43 -14.56 -11.93 -7.15
C HIS A 43 -14.37 -11.34 -8.56
N ARG A 44 -13.85 -10.12 -8.64
CA ARG A 44 -13.49 -9.47 -9.91
C ARG A 44 -12.00 -9.60 -10.17
N THR A 45 -11.63 -10.14 -11.32
CA THR A 45 -10.23 -10.19 -11.75
C THR A 45 -9.90 -9.07 -12.73
N THR A 46 -8.70 -8.53 -12.60
CA THR A 46 -8.14 -7.53 -13.51
C THR A 46 -7.04 -8.18 -14.34
N ASP A 47 -7.14 -8.09 -15.66
CA ASP A 47 -6.12 -8.62 -16.57
C ASP A 47 -4.94 -7.66 -16.64
N SER A 48 -3.72 -8.17 -16.42
CA SER A 48 -2.49 -7.38 -16.46
C SER A 48 -2.14 -6.88 -17.87
N ARG A 49 -2.71 -7.48 -18.92
CA ARG A 49 -2.50 -7.09 -20.33
C ARG A 49 -3.42 -5.95 -20.78
N LYS A 50 -4.44 -5.60 -19.98
CA LYS A 50 -5.29 -4.43 -20.29
C LYS A 50 -4.45 -3.16 -20.27
N ARG A 51 -4.95 -2.14 -20.98
CA ARG A 51 -4.36 -0.80 -21.01
C ARG A 51 -4.01 -0.34 -19.59
N ARG A 52 -2.82 0.25 -19.45
CA ARG A 52 -2.29 0.76 -18.18
C ARG A 52 -2.80 2.18 -17.96
N ASP A 53 -4.02 2.28 -17.47
CA ASP A 53 -4.68 3.54 -17.10
C ASP A 53 -5.35 3.41 -15.73
N TYR A 54 -5.94 4.50 -15.23
CA TYR A 54 -6.63 4.50 -13.93
C TYR A 54 -7.92 3.65 -13.90
N ARG A 55 -8.42 3.15 -15.04
CA ARG A 55 -9.53 2.19 -15.09
C ARG A 55 -9.03 0.76 -14.80
N ASN A 56 -7.74 0.52 -15.00
CA ASN A 56 -7.07 -0.71 -14.61
C ASN A 56 -6.56 -0.61 -13.16
N LEU A 57 -7.19 -1.35 -12.24
CA LEU A 57 -6.84 -1.36 -10.82
C LEU A 57 -5.37 -1.74 -10.54
N LEU A 58 -4.73 -2.49 -11.44
CA LEU A 58 -3.32 -2.88 -11.28
C LEU A 58 -2.37 -1.74 -11.62
N PHE A 59 -2.77 -0.77 -12.44
CA PHE A 59 -1.92 0.35 -12.81
C PHE A 59 -1.50 1.21 -11.62
N PRO A 60 -2.39 1.75 -10.77
CA PRO A 60 -1.99 2.58 -9.63
C PRO A 60 -1.15 1.80 -8.61
N ILE A 61 -1.40 0.50 -8.43
CA ILE A 61 -0.60 -0.38 -7.56
C ILE A 61 0.82 -0.50 -8.12
N ASN A 62 0.95 -0.91 -9.39
CA ASN A 62 2.25 -1.09 -10.03
C ASN A 62 3.03 0.23 -10.14
N HIS A 63 2.34 1.33 -10.42
CA HIS A 63 2.94 2.66 -10.45
C HIS A 63 3.47 3.07 -9.08
N THR A 64 2.70 2.82 -8.01
CA THR A 64 3.14 3.06 -6.63
C THR A 64 4.37 2.22 -6.27
N LEU A 65 4.39 0.94 -6.64
CA LEU A 65 5.55 0.07 -6.43
C LEU A 65 6.78 0.50 -7.25
N ALA A 66 6.59 1.03 -8.46
CA ALA A 66 7.68 1.58 -9.26
C ALA A 66 8.26 2.83 -8.58
N MET A 67 7.43 3.76 -8.12
CA MET A 67 7.86 4.93 -7.35
C MET A 67 8.55 4.54 -6.03
N MET A 68 8.13 3.44 -5.40
CA MET A 68 8.78 2.95 -4.18
C MET A 68 10.19 2.45 -4.46
N ARG A 69 10.40 1.74 -5.56
CA ARG A 69 11.75 1.30 -5.96
C ARG A 69 12.65 2.48 -6.33
N ASP A 70 12.10 3.47 -7.01
CA ASP A 70 12.83 4.70 -7.35
C ASP A 70 13.21 5.51 -6.09
N GLY A 71 12.28 5.65 -5.14
CA GLY A 71 12.49 6.38 -3.89
C GLY A 71 13.23 5.62 -2.79
N MET A 72 13.45 4.31 -2.95
CA MET A 72 14.14 3.46 -1.98
C MET A 72 15.19 2.62 -2.68
N SER A 73 16.43 3.12 -2.70
CA SER A 73 17.57 2.46 -3.38
C SER A 73 17.85 1.04 -2.92
N CYS A 74 17.41 0.65 -1.71
CA CYS A 74 17.51 -0.70 -1.18
C CYS A 74 16.59 -1.73 -1.88
N LEU A 75 15.58 -1.28 -2.61
CA LEU A 75 14.65 -2.12 -3.36
C LEU A 75 15.05 -2.27 -4.83
N VAL A 76 16.03 -1.49 -5.29
CA VAL A 76 16.56 -1.57 -6.66
C VAL A 76 17.45 -2.81 -6.77
N ARG A 77 17.24 -3.58 -7.83
CA ARG A 77 18.07 -4.76 -8.11
C ARG A 77 19.50 -4.33 -8.44
N ARG A 78 20.50 -5.07 -7.94
CA ARG A 78 21.93 -4.77 -8.17
C ARG A 78 22.35 -3.39 -7.64
N SER A 79 21.78 -2.99 -6.51
CA SER A 79 22.16 -1.79 -5.76
C SER A 79 23.07 -2.16 -4.59
N TRP A 80 24.04 -1.29 -4.28
CA TRP A 80 24.85 -1.39 -3.06
C TRP A 80 24.11 -0.90 -1.81
N GLY A 81 22.98 -0.20 -1.98
CA GLY A 81 22.20 0.43 -0.91
C GLY A 81 21.33 -0.53 -0.09
N ALA A 82 21.85 -1.69 0.33
CA ALA A 82 21.05 -2.69 1.04
C ALA A 82 20.75 -2.28 2.50
N ALA A 83 19.53 -2.60 2.97
CA ALA A 83 19.19 -2.47 4.39
C ALA A 83 19.76 -3.68 5.17
N LYS A 84 20.73 -3.45 6.07
CA LYS A 84 21.39 -4.51 6.85
C LYS A 84 20.48 -5.24 7.85
N LYS A 85 19.33 -4.66 8.22
CA LYS A 85 18.38 -5.21 9.20
C LYS A 85 16.94 -4.95 8.72
N ILE A 86 16.02 -5.87 9.02
CA ILE A 86 14.59 -5.73 8.72
C ILE A 86 14.00 -4.44 9.30
N LYS A 87 14.38 -4.08 10.54
CA LYS A 87 13.96 -2.82 11.19
C LYS A 87 14.40 -1.58 10.40
N GLY A 88 15.57 -1.64 9.77
CA GLY A 88 16.07 -0.54 8.92
C GLY A 88 15.25 -0.41 7.64
N LEU A 89 14.93 -1.54 6.99
CA LEU A 89 14.06 -1.57 5.81
C LEU A 89 12.66 -1.04 6.12
N GLN A 90 12.07 -1.47 7.24
CA GLN A 90 10.76 -1.01 7.70
C GLN A 90 10.75 0.51 7.94
N ARG A 91 11.78 1.06 8.61
CA ARG A 91 11.90 2.51 8.82
C ARG A 91 11.99 3.28 7.51
N HIS A 92 12.79 2.79 6.56
CA HIS A 92 12.90 3.42 5.25
C HIS A 92 11.56 3.37 4.48
N ALA A 93 10.86 2.24 4.53
CA ALA A 93 9.53 2.10 3.93
C ALA A 93 8.51 3.09 4.55
N TRP A 94 8.55 3.28 5.87
CA TRP A 94 7.72 4.26 6.56
C TRP A 94 8.06 5.71 6.18
N LEU A 95 9.35 6.06 6.09
CA LEU A 95 9.77 7.38 5.60
C LEU A 95 9.27 7.65 4.18
N TRP A 96 9.42 6.68 3.28
CA TRP A 96 8.91 6.80 1.91
C TRP A 96 7.39 6.93 1.90
N THR A 97 6.67 6.18 2.73
CA THR A 97 5.21 6.22 2.83
C THR A 97 4.73 7.58 3.33
N ALA A 98 5.38 8.14 4.36
CA ALA A 98 5.06 9.46 4.88
C ALA A 98 5.36 10.56 3.84
N TYR A 99 6.53 10.52 3.20
CA TYR A 99 6.89 11.44 2.14
C TYR A 99 5.90 11.39 0.98
N ARG A 100 5.59 10.20 0.45
CA ARG A 100 4.70 10.00 -0.70
C ARG A 100 3.29 10.51 -0.44
N ASN A 101 2.76 10.32 0.77
CA ASN A 101 1.36 10.65 1.08
C ASN A 101 1.16 12.08 1.60
N TYR A 102 2.10 12.62 2.37
CA TYR A 102 1.91 13.91 3.07
C TYR A 102 2.74 15.06 2.49
N VAL A 103 3.84 14.77 1.79
CA VAL A 103 4.78 15.79 1.28
C VAL A 103 4.79 15.87 -0.23
N ARG A 104 4.76 14.74 -0.94
CA ARG A 104 4.77 14.70 -2.40
C ARG A 104 3.37 14.95 -2.96
N GLY A 105 3.28 15.77 -4.00
CA GLY A 105 2.05 15.89 -4.78
C GLY A 105 1.68 14.57 -5.49
N VAL A 106 0.42 14.40 -5.87
CA VAL A 106 -0.04 13.22 -6.64
C VAL A 106 0.75 13.12 -7.96
N THR A 107 0.89 14.24 -8.65
CA THR A 107 1.76 14.41 -9.82
C THR A 107 2.83 15.47 -9.52
N VAL A 108 3.85 15.59 -10.38
CA VAL A 108 4.87 16.66 -10.23
C VAL A 108 4.25 18.05 -10.38
N ARG A 109 3.22 18.18 -11.23
CA ARG A 109 2.53 19.45 -11.49
C ARG A 109 1.53 19.81 -10.39
N THR A 110 0.86 18.82 -9.81
CA THR A 110 -0.18 19.02 -8.81
C THR A 110 0.45 19.20 -7.42
N ARG A 111 0.12 20.28 -6.72
CA ARG A 111 0.59 20.50 -5.34
C ARG A 111 -0.22 19.75 -4.29
N THR A 112 -1.42 19.28 -4.63
CA THR A 112 -2.27 18.42 -3.80
C THR A 112 -1.60 17.07 -3.56
N THR A 113 -1.50 16.67 -2.29
CA THR A 113 -0.92 15.39 -1.89
C THR A 113 -1.96 14.27 -1.90
N PRO A 114 -1.55 13.00 -1.92
CA PRO A 114 -2.49 11.88 -1.79
C PRO A 114 -3.32 11.92 -0.50
N ALA A 115 -2.74 12.34 0.63
CA ALA A 115 -3.48 12.48 1.88
C ALA A 115 -4.56 13.56 1.79
N GLN A 116 -4.29 14.68 1.12
CA GLN A 116 -5.29 15.70 0.84
C GLN A 116 -6.39 15.19 -0.09
N SER A 117 -6.02 14.49 -1.17
CA SER A 117 -6.99 13.92 -2.11
C SER A 117 -7.88 12.85 -1.46
N ALA A 118 -7.42 12.20 -0.39
CA ALA A 118 -8.18 11.22 0.36
C ALA A 118 -8.97 11.83 1.54
N GLY A 119 -8.89 13.16 1.75
CA GLY A 119 -9.56 13.83 2.88
C GLY A 119 -8.93 13.54 4.25
N VAL A 120 -7.70 13.03 4.30
CA VAL A 120 -6.99 12.71 5.56
C VAL A 120 -6.39 13.97 6.20
N CYS A 121 -6.03 14.97 5.39
CA CYS A 121 -5.52 16.24 5.88
C CYS A 121 -5.90 17.39 4.94
N ASP A 122 -6.13 18.58 5.48
CA ASP A 122 -6.56 19.72 4.65
C ASP A 122 -5.38 20.37 3.91
N GLN A 123 -4.19 20.32 4.50
CA GLN A 123 -2.99 20.98 3.99
C GLN A 123 -1.86 20.01 3.68
N ARG A 124 -0.99 20.42 2.75
CA ARG A 124 0.26 19.73 2.43
C ARG A 124 1.27 19.97 3.55
N TRP A 125 1.94 18.90 3.97
CA TRP A 125 2.97 18.96 4.99
C TRP A 125 4.32 19.28 4.35
N LYS A 126 5.15 20.03 5.08
CA LYS A 126 6.55 20.23 4.73
C LYS A 126 7.36 19.03 5.21
N LEU A 127 8.43 18.70 4.49
CA LEU A 127 9.32 17.59 4.86
C LEU A 127 9.81 17.71 6.31
N LYS A 128 10.18 18.92 6.74
CA LYS A 128 10.61 19.18 8.12
C LYS A 128 9.54 18.87 9.17
N GLU A 129 8.26 19.02 8.85
CA GLU A 129 7.15 18.73 9.76
C GLU A 129 6.95 17.23 9.91
N VAL A 130 7.01 16.50 8.79
CA VAL A 130 6.96 15.04 8.79
C VAL A 130 8.16 14.42 9.52
N LEU A 131 9.36 14.95 9.32
CA LEU A 131 10.57 14.42 9.98
C LEU A 131 10.69 14.78 11.46
N ARG A 132 9.93 15.76 11.95
CA ARG A 132 9.84 16.07 13.39
C ARG A 132 9.10 14.97 14.15
N TRP A 133 8.28 14.18 13.48
CA TRP A 133 7.53 13.11 14.12
C TRP A 133 8.49 11.97 14.51
N ARG A 134 8.51 11.66 15.80
CA ARG A 134 9.25 10.51 16.32
C ARG A 134 8.38 9.26 16.17
N TRP A 135 8.78 8.36 15.28
CA TRP A 135 8.18 7.03 15.15
C TRP A 135 9.08 5.96 15.75
N PRO A 136 8.55 4.98 16.50
CA PRO A 136 7.14 4.86 16.91
C PRO A 136 6.83 5.84 18.04
N LEU A 137 5.63 6.41 18.05
CA LEU A 137 4.99 6.73 19.33
C LEU A 137 5.05 5.43 20.11
N GLN A 138 5.60 5.42 21.32
CA GLN A 138 5.27 4.33 22.24
C GLN A 138 3.74 4.31 22.26
N MET A 139 3.14 3.34 21.58
CA MET A 139 1.79 2.92 21.87
C MET A 139 1.92 2.25 23.24
N SER A 140 2.04 3.06 24.28
CA SER A 140 1.76 2.65 25.63
C SER A 140 0.32 2.20 25.58
N GLN A 141 0.12 0.89 25.42
CA GLN A 141 -1.19 0.31 25.65
C GLN A 141 -1.53 0.58 27.12
N PRO A 142 -2.77 0.97 27.44
CA PRO A 142 -3.26 0.83 28.81
C PRO A 142 -3.22 -0.64 29.25
#